data_AF-A0AAD4S8Q0-F1
#
_entry.id   AF-A0AAD4S8Q0-F1
#
_cell.length_a   1.000
_cell.length_b   1.000
_cell.length_c   1.000
_cell.angle_alpha   90.00
_cell.angle_beta   90.00
_cell.angle_gamma   90.00
#
_symmetry.space_group_name_H-M   'P 1'
#
loop_
_entity.id
_entity.type
_entity.pdbx_description
1 polymer ?
#
loop_
_entity_poly.entity_id
_entity_poly.type
_entity_poly.pdbx_seq_one_letter_code
_entity_poly.pdbx_strand_id
1 'polypeptide(L)'
;WAFHMNLYDMVYCMCTQEPDYSKELYERYQAVYYDYLKSKVLPAIQEKHDDDVSMLHEVVQRWENHKLMVKHLSRCFFYLDRFYIPGRKLPTLEGVGFNCFRKI
;
A
#
# COMPACT_ATOMS: atom_id res chain seq x y z
N TRP A 1 6.69 1.42 21.01
CA TRP A 1 6.56 2.89 21.06
C TRP A 1 7.77 3.67 20.55
N ALA A 2 8.97 3.09 20.36
CA ALA A 2 10.15 3.82 19.83
C ALA A 2 10.32 3.77 18.29
N PHE A 3 9.70 2.81 17.57
CA PHE A 3 9.94 2.62 16.14
C PHE A 3 9.01 3.46 15.22
N HIS A 4 7.84 3.86 15.72
CA HIS A 4 6.82 4.56 14.92
C HIS A 4 7.14 6.05 14.71
N MET A 5 7.93 6.67 15.60
CA MET A 5 8.33 8.07 15.47
C MET A 5 9.35 8.26 14.33
N ASN A 6 10.25 7.30 14.09
CA ASN A 6 11.29 7.45 13.06
C ASN A 6 10.73 7.44 11.62
N LEU A 7 9.73 6.60 11.31
CA LEU A 7 9.19 6.52 9.95
C LEU A 7 8.37 7.74 9.56
N TYR A 8 7.52 8.24 10.46
CA TYR A 8 6.75 9.46 10.19
C TYR A 8 7.70 10.66 10.04
N ASP A 9 8.69 10.80 10.91
CA ASP A 9 9.69 11.86 10.83
C ASP A 9 10.52 11.76 9.53
N MET A 10 10.87 10.55 9.11
CA MET A 10 11.57 10.34 7.84
C MET A 10 10.72 10.74 6.63
N VAL A 11 9.45 10.36 6.60
CA VAL A 11 8.52 10.79 5.53
C VAL A 11 8.36 12.30 5.55
N TYR A 12 8.20 12.90 6.73
CA TYR A 12 8.14 14.35 6.88
C TYR A 12 9.39 15.04 6.32
N CYS A 13 10.59 14.58 6.69
CA CYS A 13 11.86 15.13 6.19
C CYS A 13 11.97 14.98 4.67
N MET A 14 11.61 13.82 4.12
CA MET A 14 11.64 13.61 2.66
C MET A 14 10.67 14.52 1.90
N CYS A 15 9.53 14.88 2.50
CA CYS A 15 8.53 15.76 1.87
C CYS A 15 8.81 17.25 2.08
N THR A 16 9.70 17.63 3.01
CA THR A 16 9.97 19.03 3.35
C THR A 16 11.40 19.48 3.05
N GLN A 17 12.29 18.56 2.66
CA GLN A 17 13.64 18.87 2.16
C GLN A 17 13.61 19.39 0.72
N GLU A 18 14.75 19.88 0.24
CA GLU A 18 14.96 20.25 -1.16
C GLU A 18 15.91 19.24 -1.84
N PRO A 19 15.47 18.53 -2.89
CA PRO A 19 14.14 18.60 -3.51
C PRO A 19 13.04 17.88 -2.70
N ASP A 20 11.78 18.29 -2.88
CA ASP A 20 10.57 17.64 -2.32
C ASP A 20 10.32 16.28 -3.02
N TYR A 21 10.19 15.19 -2.24
CA TYR A 21 9.96 13.83 -2.74
C TYR A 21 8.51 13.31 -2.58
N SER A 22 7.55 14.17 -2.25
CA SER A 22 6.17 13.78 -1.96
C SER A 22 5.51 13.02 -3.11
N LYS A 23 5.81 13.41 -4.36
CA LYS A 23 5.29 12.77 -5.56
C LYS A 23 5.85 11.37 -5.72
N GLU A 24 7.17 11.23 -5.63
CA GLU A 24 7.89 9.97 -5.78
C GLU A 24 7.47 8.97 -4.70
N LEU A 25 7.28 9.45 -3.46
CA LEU A 25 6.78 8.63 -2.37
C LEU A 25 5.34 8.15 -2.64
N TYR A 26 4.45 9.01 -3.15
CA TYR A 26 3.09 8.61 -3.52
C TYR A 26 3.08 7.56 -4.65
N GLU A 27 3.88 7.77 -5.70
CA GLU A 27 3.97 6.83 -6.83
C GLU A 27 4.57 5.48 -6.39
N ARG A 28 5.64 5.50 -5.57
CA ARG A 28 6.25 4.28 -5.03
C ARG A 28 5.33 3.54 -4.07
N TYR A 29 4.54 4.26 -3.27
CA TYR A 29 3.55 3.64 -2.38
C TYR A 29 2.62 2.71 -3.17
N GLN A 30 2.13 3.15 -4.33
CA GLN A 30 1.31 2.33 -5.21
C GLN A 30 2.10 1.16 -5.82
N ALA A 31 3.31 1.43 -6.33
CA ALA A 31 4.14 0.44 -7.00
C ALA A 31 4.45 -0.78 -6.11
N VAL A 32 4.75 -0.55 -4.81
CA VAL A 32 5.04 -1.62 -3.85
C VAL A 32 3.89 -2.63 -3.74
N TYR A 33 2.63 -2.17 -3.76
CA TYR A 33 1.51 -3.10 -3.75
C TYR A 33 1.43 -3.90 -5.04
N TYR A 34 1.54 -3.27 -6.21
CA TYR A 34 1.49 -4.02 -7.47
C TYR A 34 2.60 -5.05 -7.57
N ASP A 35 3.83 -4.70 -7.19
CA ASP A 35 4.97 -5.62 -7.23
C ASP A 35 4.75 -6.81 -6.29
N TYR A 36 4.33 -6.56 -5.05
CA TYR A 36 4.02 -7.62 -4.09
C TYR A 36 2.86 -8.50 -4.57
N LEU A 37 1.75 -7.89 -5.00
CA LEU A 37 0.56 -8.60 -5.41
C LEU A 37 0.84 -9.48 -6.63
N LYS A 38 1.53 -8.94 -7.64
CA LYS A 38 1.85 -9.67 -8.88
C LYS A 38 2.90 -10.76 -8.66
N SER A 39 3.90 -10.54 -7.82
CA SER A 39 5.00 -11.50 -7.64
C SER A 39 4.72 -12.57 -6.58
N LYS A 40 3.81 -12.33 -5.63
CA LYS A 40 3.58 -13.23 -4.49
C LYS A 40 2.13 -13.63 -4.26
N VAL A 41 1.16 -12.76 -4.53
CA VAL A 41 -0.26 -13.02 -4.20
C VAL A 41 -0.95 -13.71 -5.35
N LEU A 42 -0.88 -13.13 -6.55
CA LEU A 42 -1.50 -13.69 -7.75
C LEU A 42 -1.02 -15.12 -8.06
N PRO A 43 0.31 -15.43 -8.02
CA PRO A 43 0.76 -16.80 -8.26
C PRO A 43 0.25 -17.79 -7.21
N ALA A 44 0.18 -17.39 -5.94
CA ALA A 44 -0.30 -18.26 -4.88
C ALA A 44 -1.80 -18.58 -4.99
N ILE A 45 -2.60 -17.62 -5.45
CA ILE A 45 -4.02 -17.84 -5.76
C ILE A 45 -4.13 -18.78 -6.97
N GLN A 46 -3.36 -18.54 -8.03
CA GLN A 46 -3.39 -19.33 -9.26
C GLN A 46 -2.91 -20.78 -9.04
N GLU A 47 -2.00 -21.02 -8.10
CA GLU A 47 -1.56 -22.38 -7.75
C GLU A 47 -2.70 -23.23 -7.16
N LYS A 48 -3.80 -22.61 -6.68
CA LYS A 48 -4.98 -23.29 -6.12
C LYS A 48 -6.13 -23.49 -7.11
N HIS A 49 -5.93 -23.21 -8.40
CA HIS A 49 -7.00 -23.21 -9.41
C HIS A 49 -7.73 -24.54 -9.59
N ASP A 50 -7.16 -25.67 -9.16
CA ASP A 50 -7.79 -27.00 -9.28
C ASP A 50 -8.89 -27.26 -8.25
N ASP A 51 -8.99 -26.44 -7.18
CA ASP A 51 -10.03 -26.54 -6.16
C ASP A 51 -10.56 -25.15 -5.78
N ASP A 52 -11.79 -24.85 -6.20
CA ASP A 52 -12.46 -23.56 -5.98
C ASP A 52 -12.50 -23.16 -4.49
N VAL A 53 -12.71 -24.13 -3.60
CA VAL A 53 -12.78 -23.86 -2.15
C VAL A 53 -11.41 -23.41 -1.63
N SER A 54 -10.34 -24.12 -1.99
CA SER A 54 -8.97 -23.73 -1.65
C SER A 54 -8.57 -22.38 -2.26
N MET A 55 -8.94 -22.12 -3.52
CA MET A 55 -8.67 -20.84 -4.17
C MET A 55 -9.37 -19.68 -3.44
N LEU A 56 -10.64 -19.83 -3.08
CA LEU A 56 -11.39 -18.83 -2.32
C LEU A 56 -10.77 -18.59 -0.93
N HIS A 57 -10.38 -19.65 -0.24
CA HIS A 57 -9.69 -19.53 1.05
C HIS A 57 -8.37 -18.76 0.92
N GLU A 58 -7.58 -19.02 -0.12
CA GLU A 58 -6.34 -18.28 -0.38
C GLU A 58 -6.62 -16.80 -0.66
N VAL A 59 -7.62 -16.47 -1.49
CA VAL A 59 -8.02 -15.08 -1.77
C VAL A 59 -8.40 -14.34 -0.49
N VAL A 60 -9.25 -14.94 0.36
CA VAL A 60 -9.67 -14.33 1.63
C VAL A 60 -8.48 -14.11 2.54
N GLN A 61 -7.61 -15.11 2.71
CA GLN A 61 -6.41 -15.00 3.55
C GLN A 61 -5.48 -13.88 3.07
N ARG A 62 -5.27 -13.77 1.75
CA ARG A 62 -4.42 -12.73 1.16
C ARG A 62 -5.04 -11.35 1.28
N TRP A 63 -6.37 -11.24 1.17
CA TRP A 63 -7.08 -9.98 1.39
C TRP A 63 -6.95 -9.50 2.84
N GLU A 64 -7.11 -10.38 3.83
CA GLU A 64 -6.91 -10.02 5.25
C GLU A 64 -5.50 -9.48 5.51
N ASN A 65 -4.48 -10.15 4.97
CA ASN A 65 -3.09 -9.67 5.06
C ASN A 65 -2.90 -8.33 4.35
N HIS A 66 -3.50 -8.15 3.18
CA HIS A 66 -3.42 -6.89 2.43
C HIS A 66 -4.06 -5.73 3.18
N LYS A 67 -5.21 -5.94 3.84
CA LYS A 67 -5.84 -4.91 4.69
C LYS A 67 -4.92 -4.44 5.81
N LEU A 68 -4.19 -5.37 6.43
CA LEU A 68 -3.19 -5.02 7.45
C LEU A 68 -2.06 -4.18 6.85
N MET A 69 -1.53 -4.58 5.68
CA MET A 69 -0.50 -3.81 4.98
C MET A 69 -0.97 -2.39 4.66
N VAL A 70 -2.19 -2.24 4.11
CA VAL A 70 -2.79 -0.94 3.79
C VAL A 70 -2.89 -0.06 5.04
N LYS A 71 -3.44 -0.58 6.13
CA LYS A 71 -3.57 0.17 7.38
C LYS A 71 -2.22 0.63 7.93
N HIS A 72 -1.21 -0.25 7.93
CA HIS A 72 0.10 0.08 8.47
C HIS A 72 0.86 1.08 7.60
N LEU A 73 0.90 0.88 6.29
CA LEU A 73 1.63 1.75 5.38
C LEU A 73 0.95 3.12 5.27
N SER A 74 -0.38 3.19 5.16
CA SER A 74 -1.09 4.49 5.13
C SER A 74 -0.81 5.32 6.39
N ARG A 75 -0.68 4.69 7.56
CA ARG A 75 -0.30 5.39 8.78
C ARG A 75 1.14 5.91 8.75
N CYS A 76 2.08 5.16 8.19
CA CYS A 76 3.48 5.59 8.05
C CYS A 76 3.60 6.79 7.11
N PHE A 77 2.83 6.79 6.01
CA PHE A 77 2.86 7.81 4.97
C PHE A 77 1.76 8.87 5.12
N PHE A 78 1.12 8.97 6.30
CA PHE A 78 -0.05 9.82 6.54
C PHE A 78 0.19 11.32 6.23
N TYR A 79 1.45 11.77 6.23
CA TYR A 79 1.81 13.10 5.77
C TYR A 79 1.29 13.39 4.34
N LEU A 80 1.36 12.41 3.43
CA LEU A 80 0.91 12.57 2.05
C LEU A 80 -0.61 12.80 1.97
N ASP A 81 -1.40 12.03 2.73
CA ASP A 81 -2.85 12.22 2.84
C ASP A 81 -3.21 13.60 3.39
N ARG A 82 -2.38 14.13 4.30
CA ARG A 82 -2.64 15.42 4.94
C ARG A 82 -2.24 16.62 4.07
N PHE A 83 -1.13 16.54 3.34
CA PHE A 83 -0.52 17.72 2.71
C PHE A 83 -0.31 17.60 1.21
N TYR A 84 0.01 16.41 0.69
CA TYR A 84 0.28 16.23 -0.74
C TYR A 84 -1.00 16.01 -1.56
N ILE A 85 -1.96 15.26 -1.02
CA ILE A 85 -3.15 14.77 -1.75
C ILE A 85 -4.28 15.79 -1.91
N PRO A 86 -4.73 16.55 -0.88
CA PRO A 86 -5.95 17.35 -0.95
C PRO A 86 -5.98 18.40 -2.07
N GLY A 87 -4.83 18.98 -2.43
CA GLY A 87 -4.72 19.96 -3.52
C GLY A 87 -4.68 19.36 -4.94
N ARG A 88 -4.54 18.04 -5.07
CA ARG A 88 -4.26 17.35 -6.35
C ARG A 88 -5.39 16.45 -6.84
N LYS A 89 -6.47 16.30 -6.06
CA LYS A 89 -7.60 15.38 -6.35
C LYS A 89 -7.15 13.92 -6.56
N LEU A 90 -6.07 13.53 -5.88
CA LEU A 90 -5.59 12.15 -5.89
C LEU A 90 -6.40 11.29 -4.89
N PRO A 91 -6.54 9.98 -5.12
CA PRO A 91 -7.11 9.09 -4.11
C PRO A 91 -6.21 9.01 -2.88
N THR A 92 -6.83 8.84 -1.69
CA THR A 92 -6.12 8.63 -0.43
C THR A 92 -5.22 7.40 -0.49
N LEU A 93 -4.22 7.32 0.39
CA LEU A 93 -3.32 6.17 0.44
C LEU A 93 -4.08 4.86 0.68
N GLU A 94 -5.05 4.85 1.61
CA GLU A 94 -5.92 3.69 1.80
C GLU A 94 -6.71 3.34 0.55
N GLY A 95 -7.28 4.34 -0.14
CA GLY A 95 -8.00 4.15 -1.39
C GLY A 95 -7.12 3.55 -2.49
N VAL A 96 -5.88 4.02 -2.63
CA VAL A 96 -4.88 3.45 -3.54
C VAL A 96 -4.58 2.00 -3.17
N GLY A 97 -4.26 1.75 -1.90
CA GLY A 97 -3.89 0.43 -1.40
C GLY A 97 -4.98 -0.61 -1.66
N PHE A 98 -6.23 -0.33 -1.29
CA PHE A 98 -7.36 -1.24 -1.53
C PHE A 98 -7.66 -1.43 -3.02
N ASN A 99 -7.55 -0.38 -3.83
CA ASN A 99 -7.78 -0.47 -5.27
C ASN A 99 -6.71 -1.30 -6.00
N CYS A 100 -5.49 -1.43 -5.44
CA CYS A 100 -4.46 -2.29 -6.02
C CYS A 100 -4.85 -3.79 -5.95
N PHE A 101 -5.42 -4.25 -4.83
CA PHE A 101 -5.86 -5.64 -4.70
C PHE A 101 -7.02 -5.97 -5.63
N ARG A 102 -7.95 -5.03 -5.85
CA ARG A 102 -9.08 -5.20 -6.78
C ARG A 102 -8.65 -5.38 -8.24
N LYS A 103 -7.41 -5.04 -8.59
CA LYS A 103 -6.89 -5.05 -9.97
C LYS A 103 -6.04 -6.28 -10.28
N ILE A 104 -5.77 -7.15 -9.30
CA ILE A 104 -5.09 -8.42 -9.54
C ILE A 104 -6.06 -9.55 -9.80
#